data_AF-K0RZL9-F1
#
_entry.id   AF-K0RZL9-F1
#
_cell.length_a   1.000
_cell.length_b   1.000
_cell.length_c   1.000
_cell.angle_alpha   90.00
_cell.angle_beta   90.00
_cell.angle_gamma   90.00
#
_symmetry.space_group_name_H-M   'P 1'
#
loop_
_entity.id
_entity.type
_entity.pdbx_description
1 polymer ?
#
loop_
_entity_poly.entity_id
_entity_poly.type
_entity_poly.pdbx_seq_one_letter_code
_entity_poly.pdbx_strand_id
1 'polypeptide(L)'
;MTAGQSTLFDIIKLHPNLVCLRLDHNHLNDEDAIHLAGALRYNRTLETLWLRGNRFTRMGEDVLKKVMYDDSSLNAVADSNHVCIIEGMGFHLPGGSGYYYVRRTRKDYDPKQSRARKIFHLLSQRNKQGTNAHHLEAEMGGDTLKVVPLALAAIQFYEMPWIRGLRGADKPGAVGVKLSIMYELVRSWNVTILDIHNN
;
A
#
# COMPACT_ATOMS: atom_id res chain seq x y z
N MET A 1 6.84 31.04 26.68
CA MET A 1 8.14 30.39 26.40
C MET A 1 7.94 29.52 25.18
N THR A 2 8.52 29.95 24.06
CA THR A 2 8.50 29.30 22.75
C THR A 2 9.61 28.25 22.66
N ALA A 3 9.43 27.22 21.82
CA ALA A 3 10.49 26.32 21.34
C ALA A 3 11.14 25.37 22.38
N GLY A 4 10.37 24.43 22.94
CA GLY A 4 10.92 23.41 23.84
C GLY A 4 10.19 22.06 23.90
N GLN A 5 9.13 21.81 23.14
CA GLN A 5 8.49 20.50 23.08
C GLN A 5 8.32 20.08 21.62
N SER A 6 9.44 19.71 21.00
CA SER A 6 9.41 18.74 19.91
C SER A 6 8.73 17.50 20.47
N THR A 7 7.51 17.23 20.04
CA THR A 7 6.79 16.02 20.48
C THR A 7 7.58 14.78 20.02
N LEU A 8 7.38 13.63 20.67
CA LEU A 8 7.96 12.36 20.22
C LEU A 8 7.76 12.15 18.71
N PHE A 9 6.59 12.51 18.20
CA PHE A 9 6.22 12.35 16.81
C PHE A 9 6.97 13.32 15.88
N ASP A 10 7.28 14.54 16.32
CA ASP A 10 8.12 15.47 15.55
C ASP A 10 9.56 14.95 15.43
N ILE A 11 10.07 14.35 16.52
CA ILE A 11 11.37 13.69 16.50
C ILE A 11 11.33 12.55 15.48
N ILE A 12 10.34 11.64 15.56
CA ILE A 12 10.19 10.55 14.59
C ILE A 12 10.11 11.09 13.14
N LYS A 13 9.32 12.14 12.92
CA LYS A 13 9.10 12.76 11.61
C LYS A 13 10.40 13.25 10.97
N LEU A 14 11.25 13.92 11.74
CA LEU A 14 12.43 14.66 11.24
C LEU A 14 13.75 13.93 11.48
N HIS A 15 13.77 12.83 12.24
CA HIS A 15 15.02 12.17 12.58
C HIS A 15 15.66 11.50 11.33
N PRO A 16 16.83 11.96 10.89
CA PRO A 16 17.39 11.59 9.58
C PRO A 16 18.00 10.18 9.52
N ASN A 17 18.22 9.55 10.68
CA ASN A 17 18.88 8.24 10.80
C ASN A 17 18.09 7.25 11.67
N LEU A 18 16.81 7.50 11.92
CA LEU A 18 16.02 6.62 12.77
C LEU A 18 15.65 5.37 11.96
N VAL A 19 16.29 4.24 12.23
CA VAL A 19 16.08 2.97 11.52
C VAL A 19 15.12 2.05 12.28
N CYS A 20 15.27 2.00 13.60
CA CYS A 20 14.53 1.12 14.48
C CYS A 20 13.97 1.92 15.66
N LEU A 21 12.68 1.74 15.97
CA LEU A 21 12.03 2.39 17.10
C LEU A 21 11.16 1.41 17.87
N ARG A 22 11.43 1.25 19.16
CA ARG A 22 10.68 0.37 20.05
C ARG A 22 9.81 1.19 21.00
N LEU A 23 8.50 1.05 20.88
CA LEU A 23 7.49 1.71 21.71
C LEU A 23 6.55 0.70 22.39
N ASP A 24 7.00 -0.54 22.58
CA ASP A 24 6.22 -1.57 23.30
C ASP A 24 5.83 -1.10 24.72
N HIS A 25 4.61 -1.42 25.15
CA HIS A 25 4.09 -1.21 26.51
C HIS A 25 4.16 0.25 27.01
N ASN A 26 3.96 1.25 26.14
CA ASN A 26 3.96 2.68 26.50
C ASN A 26 2.56 3.29 26.69
N HIS A 27 1.52 2.46 26.75
CA HIS A 27 0.13 2.90 26.89
C HIS A 27 -0.37 3.87 25.80
N LEU A 28 0.26 3.84 24.61
CA LEU A 28 -0.19 4.61 23.45
C LEU A 28 -1.62 4.25 23.08
N ASN A 29 -2.42 5.22 22.69
CA ASN A 29 -3.83 5.05 22.34
C ASN A 29 -4.12 5.50 20.88
N ASP A 30 -5.39 5.51 20.48
CA ASP A 30 -5.77 5.84 19.11
C ASP A 30 -5.39 7.28 18.67
N GLU A 31 -5.35 8.25 19.59
CA GLU A 31 -4.85 9.61 19.31
C GLU A 31 -3.34 9.59 19.02
N ASP A 32 -2.58 8.80 19.76
CA ASP A 32 -1.15 8.60 19.50
C ASP A 32 -0.91 7.92 18.15
N ALA A 33 -1.80 7.01 17.73
CA ALA A 33 -1.75 6.39 16.41
C ALA A 33 -1.91 7.41 15.28
N ILE A 34 -2.78 8.42 15.45
CA ILE A 34 -2.97 9.52 14.49
C ILE A 34 -1.68 10.34 14.35
N HIS A 35 -1.07 10.73 15.48
CA HIS A 35 0.17 11.50 15.47
C HIS A 35 1.34 10.69 14.89
N LEU A 36 1.44 9.40 15.26
CA LEU A 36 2.45 8.49 14.73
C LEU A 36 2.28 8.28 13.24
N ALA A 37 1.05 8.12 12.75
CA ALA A 37 0.76 8.04 11.32
C ALA A 37 1.17 9.31 10.58
N GLY A 38 0.89 10.48 11.17
CA GLY A 38 1.36 11.77 10.68
C GLY A 38 2.89 11.82 10.56
N ALA A 39 3.62 11.34 11.55
CA ALA A 39 5.08 11.30 11.54
C ALA A 39 5.65 10.34 10.48
N LEU A 40 5.12 9.11 10.43
CA LEU A 40 5.55 8.08 9.48
C LEU A 40 5.32 8.50 8.03
N ARG A 41 4.26 9.26 7.73
CA ARG A 41 4.03 9.79 6.38
C ARG A 41 5.18 10.65 5.85
N TYR A 42 6.03 11.23 6.70
CA TYR A 42 7.21 12.00 6.27
C TYR A 42 8.54 11.30 6.56
N ASN A 43 8.63 10.49 7.60
CA ASN A 43 9.86 9.77 7.86
C ASN A 43 10.19 8.83 6.68
N ARG A 44 11.46 8.80 6.26
CA ARG A 44 11.95 7.96 5.15
C ARG A 44 13.13 7.08 5.57
N THR A 45 13.35 6.91 6.86
CA THR A 45 14.52 6.18 7.38
C THR A 45 14.09 4.99 8.21
N LEU A 46 12.90 5.05 8.82
CA LEU A 46 12.40 4.04 9.73
C LEU A 46 12.04 2.78 8.95
N GLU A 47 12.62 1.67 9.42
CA GLU A 47 12.48 0.34 8.84
C GLU A 47 11.67 -0.58 9.75
N THR A 48 11.76 -0.41 11.08
CA THR A 48 11.01 -1.24 12.02
C THR A 48 10.50 -0.43 13.21
N LEU A 49 9.24 -0.64 13.53
CA LEU A 49 8.51 -0.01 14.61
C LEU A 49 7.79 -1.08 15.44
N TRP A 50 8.12 -1.20 16.72
CA TRP A 50 7.46 -2.15 17.64
C TRP A 50 6.45 -1.44 18.53
N LEU A 51 5.20 -1.92 18.54
CA LEU A 51 4.06 -1.31 19.22
C LEU A 51 3.29 -2.28 20.13
N ARG A 52 3.87 -3.44 20.48
CA ARG A 52 3.18 -4.47 21.26
C ARG A 52 2.80 -3.95 22.65
N GLY A 53 1.61 -4.32 23.12
CA GLY A 53 1.17 -4.02 24.49
C GLY A 53 0.78 -2.56 24.73
N ASN A 54 0.48 -1.82 23.66
CA ASN A 54 -0.17 -0.52 23.74
C ASN A 54 -1.71 -0.67 23.76
N ARG A 55 -2.43 0.45 23.91
CA ARG A 55 -3.89 0.52 24.08
C ARG A 55 -4.60 0.96 22.79
N PHE A 56 -4.11 0.52 21.64
CA PHE A 56 -4.77 0.76 20.36
C PHE A 56 -6.06 -0.05 20.27
N THR A 57 -7.12 0.56 19.78
CA THR A 57 -8.31 -0.15 19.32
C THR A 57 -8.19 -0.43 17.82
N ARG A 58 -9.20 -1.07 17.24
CA ARG A 58 -9.29 -1.25 15.78
C ARG A 58 -9.18 0.08 15.01
N MET A 59 -9.57 1.21 15.62
CA MET A 59 -9.44 2.53 15.00
C MET A 59 -7.97 2.94 14.84
N GLY A 60 -7.17 2.92 15.91
CA GLY A 60 -5.74 3.24 15.83
C GLY A 60 -4.97 2.27 14.94
N GLU A 61 -5.37 0.99 14.93
CA GLU A 61 -4.84 0.00 14.01
C GLU A 61 -5.10 0.34 12.53
N ASP A 62 -6.32 0.74 12.17
CA ASP A 62 -6.66 1.13 10.79
C ASP A 62 -5.94 2.40 10.34
N VAL A 63 -5.76 3.36 11.26
CA VAL A 63 -5.01 4.59 11.00
C VAL A 63 -3.55 4.28 10.62
N LEU A 64 -2.89 3.40 11.37
CA LEU A 64 -1.51 2.99 11.09
C LEU A 64 -1.41 2.08 9.85
N LYS A 65 -2.40 1.20 9.64
CA LYS A 65 -2.51 0.40 8.40
C LYS A 65 -2.54 1.31 7.17
N LYS A 66 -3.34 2.38 7.17
CA LYS A 66 -3.49 3.30 6.02
C LYS A 66 -2.22 4.07 5.66
N VAL A 67 -1.27 4.22 6.57
CA VAL A 67 0.06 4.77 6.23
C VAL A 67 0.82 3.83 5.30
N MET A 68 0.63 2.53 5.51
CA MET A 68 1.33 1.45 4.83
C MET A 68 0.57 0.93 3.62
N TYR A 69 -0.76 0.94 3.66
CA TYR A 69 -1.63 0.37 2.65
C TYR A 69 -3.07 0.85 2.87
N ASP A 70 -3.44 1.93 2.18
CA ASP A 70 -4.80 2.45 2.13
C ASP A 70 -5.51 1.89 0.89
N ASP A 71 -6.39 0.93 1.08
CA ASP A 71 -7.13 0.22 0.02
C ASP A 71 -8.40 0.95 -0.44
N SER A 72 -8.65 2.17 0.04
CA SER A 72 -9.87 2.92 -0.28
C SER A 72 -9.97 3.32 -1.76
N SER A 73 -8.84 3.57 -2.43
CA SER A 73 -8.77 3.91 -3.86
C SER A 73 -7.39 3.61 -4.45
N LEU A 74 -7.27 3.63 -5.78
CA LEU A 74 -5.98 3.54 -6.45
C LEU A 74 -5.01 4.67 -6.07
N ASN A 75 -5.52 5.89 -5.91
CA ASN A 75 -4.70 7.03 -5.49
C ASN A 75 -4.25 6.86 -4.03
N ALA A 76 -5.16 6.44 -3.14
CA ALA A 76 -4.82 6.22 -1.74
C ALA A 76 -3.77 5.11 -1.56
N VAL A 77 -3.87 4.00 -2.31
CA VAL A 77 -2.87 2.93 -2.25
C VAL A 77 -1.53 3.36 -2.87
N ALA A 78 -1.56 4.24 -3.86
CA ALA A 78 -0.36 4.80 -4.48
C ALA A 78 0.39 5.77 -3.54
N ASP A 79 -0.37 6.53 -2.74
CA ASP A 79 0.14 7.52 -1.78
C ASP A 79 0.60 6.89 -0.47
N SER A 80 -0.03 5.80 -0.03
CA SER A 80 0.35 5.01 1.14
C SER A 80 1.57 4.11 0.87
N ASN A 81 2.67 4.68 0.36
CA ASN A 81 3.87 3.92 -0.04
C ASN A 81 4.93 3.77 1.06
N HIS A 82 4.58 3.95 2.33
CA HIS A 82 5.53 3.72 3.42
C HIS A 82 5.90 2.22 3.51
N VAL A 83 7.12 1.88 3.90
CA VAL A 83 7.66 0.49 3.86
C VAL A 83 8.22 0.00 5.20
N CYS A 84 8.01 0.76 6.28
CA CYS A 84 8.35 0.33 7.64
C CYS A 84 7.53 -0.89 8.06
N ILE A 85 8.19 -1.82 8.73
CA ILE A 85 7.53 -2.96 9.35
C ILE A 85 6.98 -2.49 10.69
N ILE A 86 5.66 -2.60 10.88
CA ILE A 86 5.00 -2.31 12.16
C ILE A 86 4.69 -3.65 12.83
N GLU A 87 5.32 -3.90 13.96
CA GLU A 87 5.18 -5.12 14.76
C GLU A 87 4.29 -4.87 15.98
N GLY A 88 3.59 -5.92 16.43
CA GLY A 88 2.79 -5.86 17.66
C GLY A 88 1.41 -5.22 17.52
N MET A 89 0.90 -5.10 16.29
CA MET A 89 -0.46 -4.65 15.97
C MET A 89 -1.34 -5.83 15.56
N GLY A 90 -2.66 -5.75 15.78
CA GLY A 90 -3.64 -6.77 15.44
C GLY A 90 -4.08 -6.79 13.97
N PHE A 91 -3.73 -5.78 13.18
CA PHE A 91 -4.06 -5.77 11.75
C PHE A 91 -3.11 -6.65 10.95
N HIS A 92 -3.68 -7.60 10.19
CA HIS A 92 -2.90 -8.39 9.25
C HIS A 92 -2.76 -7.60 7.94
N LEU A 93 -1.54 -7.21 7.60
CA LEU A 93 -1.26 -6.68 6.29
C LEU A 93 -1.42 -7.81 5.24
N PRO A 94 -2.10 -7.56 4.12
CA PRO A 94 -2.56 -8.63 3.27
C PRO A 94 -1.40 -9.42 2.66
N GLY A 95 -1.40 -10.74 2.83
CA GLY A 95 -0.39 -11.67 2.30
C GLY A 95 0.89 -11.82 3.13
N GLY A 96 1.14 -11.00 4.17
CA GLY A 96 2.38 -11.02 4.95
C GLY A 96 3.48 -10.11 4.38
N SER A 97 4.50 -9.80 5.19
CA SER A 97 5.44 -8.66 5.02
C SER A 97 6.30 -8.65 3.74
N GLY A 98 6.26 -9.70 2.91
CA GLY A 98 7.04 -9.81 1.67
C GLY A 98 6.25 -9.68 0.37
N TYR A 99 4.91 -9.59 0.42
CA TYR A 99 4.07 -9.84 -0.76
C TYR A 99 3.64 -8.59 -1.55
N TYR A 100 3.46 -7.44 -0.89
CA TYR A 100 2.87 -6.26 -1.54
C TYR A 100 3.74 -4.98 -1.43
N TYR A 101 4.96 -5.07 -0.88
CA TYR A 101 5.98 -4.00 -0.95
C TYR A 101 7.41 -4.56 -0.94
N VAL A 102 8.40 -3.71 -1.22
CA VAL A 102 9.84 -4.03 -1.17
C VAL A 102 10.44 -3.43 0.10
N ARG A 103 11.15 -4.24 0.90
CA ARG A 103 11.83 -3.77 2.13
C ARG A 103 12.92 -2.76 1.78
N ARG A 104 13.02 -1.71 2.58
CA ARG A 104 14.04 -0.65 2.44
C ARG A 104 15.48 -1.17 2.56
N THR A 105 15.70 -2.21 3.37
CA THR A 105 17.01 -2.85 3.58
C THR A 105 17.58 -3.56 2.36
N ARG A 106 16.78 -3.75 1.31
CA ARG A 106 17.22 -4.41 0.08
C ARG A 106 18.12 -3.47 -0.73
N LYS A 107 19.24 -4.01 -1.22
CA LYS A 107 20.20 -3.26 -2.07
C LYS A 107 19.56 -2.70 -3.35
N ASP A 108 18.51 -3.35 -3.83
CA ASP A 108 17.70 -3.02 -5.01
C ASP A 108 16.41 -2.26 -4.67
N TYR A 109 16.30 -1.64 -3.47
CA TYR A 109 15.11 -0.90 -3.07
C TYR A 109 14.81 0.27 -4.02
N ASP A 110 13.66 0.19 -4.68
CA ASP A 110 13.05 1.28 -5.44
C ASP A 110 11.63 1.55 -4.89
N PRO A 111 11.35 2.76 -4.37
CA PRO A 111 10.00 3.14 -3.95
C PRO A 111 8.94 2.92 -5.03
N LYS A 112 9.27 3.04 -6.32
CA LYS A 112 8.34 2.81 -7.43
C LYS A 112 7.88 1.36 -7.48
N GLN A 113 8.78 0.41 -7.20
CA GLN A 113 8.44 -1.01 -7.14
C GLN A 113 7.49 -1.32 -5.98
N SER A 114 7.73 -0.74 -4.80
CA SER A 114 6.80 -0.87 -3.68
C SER A 114 5.41 -0.35 -4.05
N ARG A 115 5.32 0.83 -4.65
CA ARG A 115 4.05 1.40 -5.10
C ARG A 115 3.33 0.49 -6.10
N ALA A 116 4.03 0.02 -7.12
CA ALA A 116 3.47 -0.88 -8.13
C ALA A 116 2.93 -2.18 -7.51
N ARG A 117 3.65 -2.77 -6.55
CA ARG A 117 3.20 -3.97 -5.84
C ARG A 117 1.93 -3.74 -5.01
N LYS A 118 1.80 -2.58 -4.37
CA LYS A 118 0.58 -2.23 -3.60
C LYS A 118 -0.62 -2.05 -4.53
N ILE A 119 -0.44 -1.32 -5.63
CA ILE A 119 -1.49 -1.12 -6.65
C ILE A 119 -1.93 -2.46 -7.22
N PHE A 120 -0.99 -3.30 -7.65
CA PHE A 120 -1.30 -4.62 -8.20
C PHE A 120 -2.03 -5.50 -7.19
N HIS A 121 -1.60 -5.48 -5.93
CA HIS A 121 -2.28 -6.21 -4.87
C HIS A 121 -3.74 -5.75 -4.72
N LEU A 122 -4.02 -4.44 -4.73
CA LEU A 122 -5.39 -3.92 -4.68
C LEU A 122 -6.23 -4.41 -5.87
N LEU A 123 -5.69 -4.30 -7.09
CA LEU A 123 -6.34 -4.78 -8.31
C LEU A 123 -6.65 -6.28 -8.25
N SER A 124 -5.73 -7.08 -7.70
CA SER A 124 -5.93 -8.51 -7.49
C SER A 124 -7.05 -8.80 -6.49
N GLN A 125 -7.17 -8.03 -5.39
CA GLN A 125 -8.25 -8.22 -4.43
C GLN A 125 -9.62 -7.84 -5.01
N ARG A 126 -9.70 -6.73 -5.75
CA ARG A 126 -10.90 -6.31 -6.47
C ARG A 126 -11.30 -7.29 -7.57
N ASN A 127 -10.32 -7.86 -8.28
CA ASN A 127 -10.56 -8.85 -9.33
C ASN A 127 -11.20 -10.14 -8.80
N LYS A 128 -10.83 -10.59 -7.58
CA LYS A 128 -11.52 -11.72 -6.93
C LYS A 128 -13.01 -11.49 -6.74
N GLN A 129 -13.44 -10.21 -6.72
CA GLN A 129 -14.84 -9.81 -6.61
C GLN A 129 -15.42 -9.36 -7.96
N GLY A 130 -14.60 -9.25 -9.02
CA GLY A 130 -14.99 -8.70 -10.32
C GLY A 130 -15.38 -7.22 -10.26
N THR A 131 -14.79 -6.45 -9.34
CA THR A 131 -15.19 -5.05 -9.06
C THR A 131 -14.20 -3.99 -9.56
N ASN A 132 -13.13 -4.35 -10.28
CA ASN A 132 -12.15 -3.37 -10.76
C ASN A 132 -12.81 -2.31 -11.63
N ALA A 133 -13.59 -2.70 -12.65
CA ALA A 133 -14.19 -1.75 -13.57
C ALA A 133 -15.07 -0.71 -12.83
N HIS A 134 -15.94 -1.17 -11.93
CA HIS A 134 -16.80 -0.31 -11.11
C HIS A 134 -15.99 0.67 -10.25
N HIS A 135 -14.96 0.20 -9.55
CA HIS A 135 -14.13 1.08 -8.74
C HIS A 135 -13.34 2.08 -9.58
N LEU A 136 -12.82 1.67 -10.74
CA LEU A 136 -12.10 2.55 -11.65
C LEU A 136 -12.99 3.67 -12.18
N GLU A 137 -14.21 3.35 -12.58
CA GLU A 137 -15.19 4.32 -13.05
C GLU A 137 -15.55 5.32 -11.95
N ALA A 138 -15.81 4.84 -10.74
CA ALA A 138 -16.17 5.67 -9.59
C ALA A 138 -15.02 6.60 -9.14
N GLU A 139 -13.78 6.11 -9.13
CA GLU A 139 -12.62 6.88 -8.68
C GLU A 139 -12.15 7.95 -9.68
N MET A 140 -12.51 7.80 -10.96
CA MET A 140 -11.93 8.59 -12.05
C MET A 140 -12.92 9.50 -12.78
N GLY A 141 -14.15 9.60 -12.27
CA GLY A 141 -15.17 10.51 -12.82
C GLY A 141 -15.50 10.25 -14.29
N GLY A 142 -15.33 9.01 -14.77
CA GLY A 142 -15.66 8.60 -16.14
C GLY A 142 -14.55 8.68 -17.19
N ASP A 143 -13.32 9.11 -16.87
CA ASP A 143 -12.20 9.15 -17.85
C ASP A 143 -11.35 7.87 -17.83
N THR A 144 -12.02 6.77 -18.18
CA THR A 144 -11.53 5.38 -18.11
C THR A 144 -10.28 5.14 -18.97
N LEU A 145 -10.09 5.92 -20.04
CA LEU A 145 -8.95 5.78 -20.97
C LEU A 145 -7.61 6.17 -20.33
N LYS A 146 -7.59 7.01 -19.28
CA LYS A 146 -6.37 7.39 -18.56
C LYS A 146 -5.86 6.30 -17.62
N VAL A 147 -6.72 5.35 -17.25
CA VAL A 147 -6.41 4.27 -16.30
C VAL A 147 -5.73 3.10 -16.99
N VAL A 148 -6.07 2.83 -18.25
CA VAL A 148 -5.51 1.72 -19.03
C VAL A 148 -3.98 1.73 -19.01
N PRO A 149 -3.29 2.84 -19.31
CA PRO A 149 -1.84 2.88 -19.27
C PRO A 149 -1.27 2.73 -17.85
N LEU A 150 -1.95 3.20 -16.81
CA LEU A 150 -1.52 3.10 -15.41
C LEU A 150 -1.67 1.68 -14.86
N ALA A 151 -2.80 1.03 -15.12
CA ALA A 151 -3.04 -0.37 -14.78
C ALA A 151 -2.10 -1.28 -15.59
N LEU A 152 -1.94 -1.04 -16.89
CA LEU A 152 -0.97 -1.75 -17.73
C LEU A 152 0.47 -1.53 -17.24
N ALA A 153 0.85 -0.31 -16.88
CA ALA A 153 2.17 -0.01 -16.33
C ALA A 153 2.40 -0.71 -14.99
N ALA A 154 1.43 -0.69 -14.06
CA ALA A 154 1.53 -1.40 -12.79
C ALA A 154 1.69 -2.92 -12.99
N ILE A 155 1.00 -3.47 -14.00
CA ILE A 155 1.09 -4.87 -14.42
C ILE A 155 2.46 -5.17 -15.09
N GLN A 156 2.99 -4.27 -15.91
CA GLN A 156 4.29 -4.39 -16.58
C GLN A 156 5.46 -4.24 -15.60
N PHE A 157 5.37 -3.36 -14.59
CA PHE A 157 6.41 -3.20 -13.56
C PHE A 157 6.59 -4.47 -12.70
N TYR A 158 5.60 -5.37 -12.67
CA TYR A 158 5.73 -6.68 -12.04
C TYR A 158 6.55 -7.68 -12.87
N GLU A 159 6.86 -7.38 -14.13
CA GLU A 159 7.81 -8.15 -14.95
C GLU A 159 9.28 -7.89 -14.57
N MET A 160 9.54 -6.89 -13.72
CA MET A 160 10.86 -6.73 -13.12
C MET A 160 11.15 -8.02 -12.34
N PRO A 161 12.19 -8.78 -12.72
CA PRO A 161 12.41 -10.09 -12.16
C PRO A 161 12.48 -9.98 -10.65
N TRP A 162 12.12 -11.04 -9.96
CA TRP A 162 12.57 -11.30 -8.60
C TRP A 162 14.11 -11.37 -8.62
N ILE A 163 14.80 -10.24 -8.83
CA ILE A 163 16.22 -10.23 -9.18
C ILE A 163 17.00 -10.69 -7.95
N ARG A 164 17.48 -11.94 -8.08
CA ARG A 164 18.65 -12.55 -7.43
C ARG A 164 18.68 -12.44 -5.90
N GLY A 165 17.83 -13.20 -5.21
CA GLY A 165 18.04 -13.42 -3.78
C GLY A 165 17.06 -14.36 -3.10
N LEU A 166 15.83 -14.47 -3.62
CA LEU A 166 14.86 -15.46 -3.17
C LEU A 166 14.81 -16.56 -4.21
N ARG A 167 15.59 -17.63 -4.00
CA ARG A 167 15.30 -18.95 -4.60
C ARG A 167 13.90 -19.34 -4.08
N GLY A 168 12.85 -19.03 -4.83
CA GLY A 168 11.49 -19.28 -4.37
C GLY A 168 10.41 -18.54 -5.14
N ALA A 169 10.11 -19.07 -6.33
CA ALA A 169 8.86 -18.92 -7.06
C ALA A 169 8.61 -17.59 -7.80
N ASP A 170 9.00 -17.58 -9.07
CA ASP A 170 8.05 -17.24 -10.13
C ASP A 170 6.82 -18.12 -9.91
N LYS A 171 5.81 -17.61 -9.17
CA LYS A 171 4.58 -18.36 -8.94
C LYS A 171 3.77 -18.37 -10.25
N PRO A 172 3.41 -19.55 -10.78
CA PRO A 172 2.58 -19.68 -11.98
C PRO A 172 1.25 -18.89 -11.92
N GLY A 173 0.77 -18.58 -10.69
CA GLY A 173 -0.48 -17.86 -10.48
C GLY A 173 -0.46 -16.36 -10.78
N ALA A 174 0.71 -15.70 -10.82
CA ALA A 174 0.76 -14.25 -11.08
C ALA A 174 0.35 -13.91 -12.52
N VAL A 175 0.76 -14.76 -13.48
CA VAL A 175 0.35 -14.65 -14.90
C VAL A 175 -1.15 -14.86 -15.04
N GLY A 176 -1.73 -15.83 -14.32
CA GLY A 176 -3.17 -16.09 -14.32
C GLY A 176 -4.00 -14.91 -13.76
N VAL A 177 -3.56 -14.30 -12.65
CA VAL A 177 -4.22 -13.11 -12.09
C VAL A 177 -4.14 -11.92 -13.04
N LYS A 178 -2.99 -11.70 -13.69
CA LYS A 178 -2.82 -10.65 -14.70
C LYS A 178 -3.82 -10.80 -15.85
N LEU A 179 -3.92 -12.00 -16.42
CA LEU A 179 -4.87 -12.28 -17.50
C LEU A 179 -6.32 -12.11 -17.05
N SER A 180 -6.64 -12.52 -15.82
CA SER A 180 -7.98 -12.36 -15.25
C SER A 180 -8.37 -10.88 -15.06
N ILE A 181 -7.46 -10.05 -14.55
CA ILE A 181 -7.67 -8.60 -14.41
C ILE A 181 -7.89 -7.97 -15.79
N MET A 182 -7.04 -8.29 -16.78
CA MET A 182 -7.20 -7.73 -18.13
C MET A 182 -8.52 -8.16 -18.78
N TYR A 183 -8.88 -9.43 -18.65
CA TYR A 183 -10.14 -9.95 -19.17
C TYR A 183 -11.35 -9.24 -18.55
N GLU A 184 -11.35 -9.08 -17.23
CA GLU A 184 -12.40 -8.35 -16.51
C GLU A 184 -12.57 -6.93 -17.06
N LEU A 185 -11.48 -6.16 -17.15
CA LEU A 185 -11.51 -4.77 -17.61
C LEU A 185 -11.98 -4.64 -19.06
N VAL A 186 -11.42 -5.45 -19.96
CA VAL A 186 -11.78 -5.42 -21.39
C VAL A 186 -13.24 -5.81 -21.59
N ARG A 187 -13.73 -6.83 -20.86
CA ARG A 187 -15.12 -7.26 -20.95
C ARG A 187 -16.07 -6.15 -20.49
N SER A 188 -15.80 -5.52 -19.35
CA SER A 188 -16.69 -4.48 -18.82
C SER A 188 -16.80 -3.28 -19.76
N TRP A 189 -15.68 -2.82 -20.33
CA TRP A 189 -15.71 -1.67 -21.24
C TRP A 189 -16.31 -1.97 -22.61
N ASN A 190 -16.22 -3.21 -23.09
CA ASN A 190 -16.88 -3.59 -24.33
C ASN A 190 -18.42 -3.56 -24.19
N VAL A 191 -18.95 -3.87 -23.00
CA VAL A 191 -20.38 -3.73 -22.70
C VAL A 191 -20.78 -2.24 -22.69
N THR A 192 -20.03 -1.39 -21.99
CA THR A 192 -20.33 0.05 -21.89
C THR A 192 -20.32 0.77 -23.24
N ILE A 193 -19.39 0.43 -24.14
CA ILE A 193 -19.31 1.04 -25.49
C ILE A 193 -20.53 0.66 -26.35
N LEU A 194 -21.00 -0.58 -26.27
CA LEU A 194 -22.19 -1.03 -27.01
C LEU A 194 -23.46 -0.32 -26.52
N ASP A 195 -23.55 -0.02 -25.23
CA ASP A 195 -24.67 0.72 -24.65
C ASP A 195 -24.67 2.21 -25.04
N ILE A 196 -23.49 2.82 -25.27
CA ILE A 196 -23.37 4.20 -25.77
C ILE A 196 -23.80 4.32 -27.24
N HIS A 197 -23.54 3.30 -28.05
CA HIS A 197 -23.89 3.32 -29.48
C HIS A 197 -25.35 2.92 -29.79
N ASN A 198 -26.08 2.38 -28.80
CA ASN A 198 -27.47 1.95 -28.94
C ASN A 198 -28.51 2.92 -28.33
N ASN A 199 -28.08 4.12 -27.89
CA ASN A 199 -28.93 5.24 -27.46
C ASN A 199 -28.72 6.46 -28.36
#